data_AF-A0A7G9XTH1-F1
#
_entry.id   AF-A0A7G9XTH1-F1
#
_cell.length_a   1.000
_cell.length_b   1.000
_cell.length_c   1.000
_cell.angle_alpha   90.00
_cell.angle_beta   90.00
_cell.angle_gamma   90.00
#
_symmetry.space_group_name_H-M   'P 1'
#
loop_
_entity.id
_entity.type
_entity.pdbx_description
1 polymer ?
#
loop_
_entity_poly.entity_id
_entity_poly.type
_entity_poly.pdbx_seq_one_letter_code
_entity_poly.pdbx_strand_id
1 'polypeptide(L)'
;MFCPFCRHPDSRVIDSRTSDDGLSIRRRRQCPECGRRFSTTETASLNVIKRSGIVEPFSREKIVSGVRKACQGRPVSDADLALLAQRVEETIRATGVAQIDANDIGLAILPPLRELDEVAYLRFASVYQAFDSLDDFESAITLLRFEHEQAAARTAEAGDTAPAAAD
;
A
#
# COMPACT_ATOMS: atom_id res chain seq x y z
N MET A 1 -29.23 -0.92 -8.67
CA MET A 1 -28.23 0.11 -9.09
C MET A 1 -28.84 0.77 -10.31
N PHE A 2 -29.03 2.09 -10.27
CA PHE A 2 -29.87 2.78 -11.25
C PHE A 2 -29.31 2.70 -12.68
N CYS A 3 -30.19 2.52 -13.66
CA CYS A 3 -29.85 2.61 -15.07
C CYS A 3 -29.46 4.05 -15.43
N PRO A 4 -28.27 4.30 -16.01
CA PRO A 4 -27.83 5.66 -16.33
C PRO A 4 -28.63 6.31 -17.46
N PHE A 5 -29.45 5.55 -18.19
CA PHE A 5 -30.20 6.03 -19.35
C PHE A 5 -31.66 6.35 -19.06
N CYS A 6 -32.35 5.50 -18.28
CA CYS A 6 -33.77 5.67 -17.96
C CYS A 6 -34.07 5.77 -16.46
N ARG A 7 -33.03 5.71 -15.60
CA ARG A 7 -33.14 5.77 -14.14
C ARG A 7 -33.98 4.67 -13.49
N HIS A 8 -34.23 3.57 -14.20
CA HIS A 8 -34.79 2.35 -13.61
C HIS A 8 -33.93 1.88 -12.42
N PRO A 9 -34.49 1.50 -11.28
CA PRO A 9 -33.71 1.09 -10.09
C PRO A 9 -32.92 -0.20 -10.27
N ASP A 10 -33.36 -1.05 -11.20
CA ASP A 10 -32.82 -2.39 -11.40
C ASP A 10 -31.96 -2.55 -12.66
N SER A 11 -31.06 -3.52 -12.57
CA SER A 11 -30.13 -3.89 -13.65
C SER A 11 -29.71 -5.34 -13.48
N ARG A 12 -29.62 -6.10 -14.57
CA ARG A 12 -29.12 -7.49 -14.57
C ARG A 12 -27.63 -7.52 -14.87
N VAL A 13 -26.85 -8.25 -14.07
CA VAL A 13 -25.43 -8.51 -14.37
C VAL A 13 -25.31 -9.55 -15.49
N ILE A 14 -24.55 -9.24 -16.54
CA ILE A 14 -24.34 -10.07 -17.73
C ILE A 14 -22.96 -10.71 -17.71
N ASP A 15 -21.94 -9.92 -17.35
CA ASP A 15 -20.53 -10.35 -17.34
C ASP A 15 -19.84 -9.70 -16.14
N SER A 16 -18.89 -10.40 -15.53
CA SER A 16 -18.14 -9.92 -14.37
C SER A 16 -16.68 -10.27 -14.57
N ARG A 17 -15.81 -9.25 -14.53
CA ARG A 17 -14.35 -9.42 -14.65
C ARG A 17 -13.67 -8.73 -13.48
N THR A 18 -12.63 -9.36 -12.95
CA THR A 18 -11.70 -8.70 -12.05
C THR A 18 -10.79 -7.79 -12.89
N SER A 19 -10.57 -6.55 -12.44
CA SER A 19 -9.64 -5.61 -13.07
C SER A 19 -8.20 -6.10 -12.95
N ASP A 20 -7.30 -5.56 -13.77
CA ASP A 20 -5.89 -5.95 -13.84
C ASP A 20 -5.15 -5.74 -12.50
N ASP A 21 -5.63 -4.81 -11.67
CA ASP A 21 -5.11 -4.57 -10.32
C ASP A 21 -5.63 -5.58 -9.28
N GLY A 22 -6.59 -6.44 -9.61
CA GLY A 22 -7.21 -7.39 -8.68
C GLY A 22 -8.16 -6.75 -7.65
N LEU A 23 -8.22 -5.43 -7.58
CA LEU A 23 -8.85 -4.67 -6.49
C LEU A 23 -10.27 -4.21 -6.81
N SER A 24 -10.65 -4.26 -8.08
CA SER A 24 -11.97 -3.86 -8.53
C SER A 24 -12.61 -4.90 -9.44
N ILE A 25 -13.94 -4.99 -9.39
CA ILE A 25 -14.74 -5.86 -10.23
C ILE A 25 -15.49 -4.98 -11.21
N ARG A 26 -15.18 -5.15 -12.51
CA ARG A 26 -15.92 -4.53 -13.59
C ARG A 26 -17.08 -5.44 -13.98
N ARG A 27 -18.31 -4.99 -13.74
CA ARG A 27 -19.54 -5.70 -14.13
C ARG A 27 -20.18 -5.05 -15.34
N ARG A 28 -20.49 -5.84 -16.37
CA ARG A 28 -21.36 -5.43 -17.47
C ARG A 28 -22.80 -5.71 -17.07
N ARG A 29 -23.64 -4.68 -17.09
CA ARG A 29 -25.05 -4.73 -16.68
C ARG A 29 -25.97 -4.40 -17.85
N GLN A 30 -27.19 -4.92 -17.82
CA GLN A 30 -28.27 -4.60 -18.76
C GLN A 30 -29.50 -4.12 -18.00
N CYS A 31 -30.11 -3.03 -18.45
CA CYS A 31 -31.37 -2.55 -17.90
C CYS A 31 -32.54 -3.40 -18.43
N PRO A 32 -33.43 -3.92 -17.55
CA PRO A 32 -34.61 -4.68 -18.00
C PRO A 32 -35.68 -3.80 -18.66
N GLU A 33 -35.74 -2.50 -18.34
CA GLU A 33 -36.73 -1.57 -18.89
C GLU A 33 -36.36 -1.06 -20.29
N CYS A 34 -35.16 -0.51 -20.47
CA CYS A 34 -34.76 0.09 -21.75
C CYS A 34 -33.81 -0.78 -22.59
N GLY A 35 -33.44 -1.97 -22.11
CA GLY A 35 -32.58 -2.94 -22.82
C GLY A 35 -31.10 -2.54 -22.98
N ARG A 36 -30.73 -1.29 -22.64
CA ARG A 36 -29.37 -0.76 -22.81
C ARG A 36 -28.38 -1.42 -21.85
N ARG A 37 -27.13 -1.55 -22.32
CA ARG A 37 -26.02 -2.11 -21.56
C ARG A 37 -25.09 -1.00 -21.07
N PHE A 38 -24.55 -1.17 -19.87
CA PHE A 38 -23.57 -0.27 -19.26
C PHE A 38 -22.60 -1.06 -18.38
N SER A 39 -21.47 -0.47 -18.02
CA SER A 39 -20.47 -1.09 -17.15
C SER A 39 -20.38 -0.34 -15.83
N THR A 40 -20.21 -1.08 -14.75
CA THR A 40 -20.01 -0.55 -13.39
C THR A 40 -18.72 -1.11 -12.82
N THR A 41 -17.96 -0.30 -12.12
CA THR A 41 -16.78 -0.75 -11.38
C THR A 41 -17.13 -0.76 -9.90
N GLU A 42 -17.07 -1.94 -9.29
CA GLU A 42 -17.28 -2.14 -7.86
C GLU A 42 -15.91 -2.35 -7.22
N THR A 43 -15.54 -1.49 -6.28
CA THR A 43 -14.27 -1.59 -5.54
C THR A 43 -14.61 -1.77 -4.07
N ALA A 44 -13.90 -2.67 -3.38
CA ALA A 44 -14.00 -2.78 -1.94
C ALA A 44 -13.58 -1.43 -1.31
N SER A 45 -14.53 -0.73 -0.70
CA SER A 45 -14.27 0.58 -0.10
C SER A 45 -13.36 0.43 1.11
N LEU A 46 -12.20 1.06 1.05
CA LEU A 46 -11.30 1.23 2.19
C LEU A 46 -11.35 2.70 2.61
N ASN A 47 -11.72 2.94 3.86
CA ASN A 47 -11.77 4.28 4.42
C ASN A 47 -10.69 4.47 5.49
N VAL A 48 -10.30 5.72 5.71
CA VAL A 48 -9.30 6.12 6.67
C VAL A 48 -9.97 6.98 7.74
N ILE A 49 -9.79 6.59 9.00
CA ILE A 49 -10.21 7.38 10.16
C ILE A 49 -9.03 8.29 10.53
N LYS A 50 -9.24 9.61 10.43
CA LYS A 50 -8.24 10.60 10.84
C LYS A 50 -8.21 10.74 12.35
N ARG A 51 -7.11 11.30 12.88
CA ARG A 51 -6.98 11.67 14.30
C ARG A 51 -8.09 12.63 14.76
N SER A 52 -8.68 13.41 13.85
CA SER A 52 -9.83 14.27 14.13
C SER A 52 -11.18 13.53 14.22
N GLY A 53 -11.20 12.22 13.95
CA GLY A 53 -12.42 11.41 13.83
C GLY A 53 -13.09 11.48 12.46
N ILE A 54 -12.59 12.32 11.54
CA ILE A 54 -13.12 12.42 10.18
C ILE A 54 -12.78 11.15 9.40
N VAL A 55 -13.79 10.58 8.75
CA VAL A 55 -13.64 9.44 7.85
C VAL A 55 -13.55 9.93 6.42
N GLU A 56 -12.54 9.47 5.68
CA GLU A 56 -12.38 9.77 4.27
C GLU A 56 -11.96 8.53 3.47
N PRO A 57 -12.18 8.49 2.14
CA PRO A 57 -11.67 7.41 1.31
C PRO A 57 -10.15 7.32 1.35
N PHE A 58 -9.62 6.10 1.36
CA PHE A 58 -8.19 5.85 1.18
C PHE A 58 -7.70 6.38 -0.17
N SER A 59 -6.51 6.98 -0.21
CA SER A 59 -5.88 7.52 -1.41
C SER A 59 -4.38 7.27 -1.37
N ARG A 60 -3.85 6.65 -2.44
CA ARG A 60 -2.40 6.43 -2.62
C ARG A 60 -1.65 7.75 -2.71
N GLU A 61 -2.24 8.77 -3.32
CA GLU A 61 -1.64 10.09 -3.47
C GLU A 61 -1.35 10.74 -2.11
N LYS A 62 -2.20 10.48 -1.10
CA LYS A 62 -1.96 10.95 0.28
C LYS A 62 -0.80 10.22 0.95
N ILE A 63 -0.60 8.93 0.68
CA ILE A 63 0.60 8.20 1.12
C ILE A 63 1.84 8.80 0.49
N VAL A 64 1.87 8.93 -0.85
CA VAL A 64 3.00 9.52 -1.58
C VAL A 64 3.32 10.90 -1.03
N SER A 65 2.31 11.75 -0.83
CA SER A 65 2.49 13.10 -0.28
C SER A 65 3.04 13.09 1.15
N GLY A 66 2.59 12.15 1.99
CA GLY A 66 3.07 12.00 3.37
C GLY A 66 4.52 11.53 3.45
N VAL A 67 4.92 10.60 2.58
CA VAL A 67 6.28 10.02 2.56
C VAL A 67 7.29 10.96 1.88
N ARG A 68 6.85 11.76 0.90
CA ARG A 68 7.71 12.65 0.12
C ARG A 68 8.59 13.55 0.97
N LYS A 69 8.10 14.04 2.12
CA LYS A 69 8.89 14.89 3.02
C LYS A 69 10.09 14.15 3.62
N ALA A 70 9.93 12.88 3.99
CA ALA A 70 11.02 12.07 4.52
C ALA A 70 12.09 11.75 3.46
N CYS A 71 11.66 11.56 2.21
CA CYS A 71 12.53 11.27 1.06
C CYS A 71 13.24 12.50 0.44
N GLN A 72 13.07 13.71 0.99
CA GLN A 72 13.72 14.91 0.42
C GLN A 72 15.25 14.78 0.43
N GLY A 73 15.86 14.99 -0.75
CA GLY A 73 17.31 14.89 -0.96
C GLY A 73 17.86 13.46 -0.96
N ARG A 74 16.98 12.45 -1.08
CA ARG A 74 17.35 11.02 -1.20
C ARG A 74 17.20 10.55 -2.64
N PRO A 75 17.92 9.49 -3.06
CA PRO A 75 17.81 8.91 -4.39
C PRO A 75 16.53 8.05 -4.54
N VAL A 76 15.37 8.67 -4.32
CA VAL A 76 14.05 8.00 -4.38
C VAL A 76 13.22 8.68 -5.48
N SER A 77 12.80 7.92 -6.48
CA SER A 77 12.00 8.44 -7.60
C SER A 77 10.50 8.46 -7.27
N ASP A 78 9.71 9.22 -8.05
CA ASP A 78 8.24 9.17 -7.93
C ASP A 78 7.68 7.78 -8.27
N ALA A 79 8.37 7.00 -9.11
CA ALA A 79 7.99 5.63 -9.41
C ALA A 79 8.16 4.71 -8.19
N ASP A 80 9.24 4.88 -7.44
CA ASP A 80 9.48 4.12 -6.19
C ASP A 80 8.43 4.45 -5.14
N LEU A 81 8.06 5.74 -5.01
CA LEU A 81 7.00 6.17 -4.10
C LEU A 81 5.63 5.60 -4.49
N ALA A 82 5.33 5.51 -5.79
CA ALA A 82 4.11 4.90 -6.28
C ALA A 82 4.05 3.40 -5.96
N LEU A 83 5.17 2.68 -6.15
CA LEU A 83 5.28 1.26 -5.81
C LEU A 83 5.16 1.03 -4.30
N LEU A 84 5.80 1.89 -3.49
CA LEU A 84 5.65 1.87 -2.03
C LEU A 84 4.20 2.06 -1.62
N ALA A 85 3.51 3.07 -2.17
CA ALA A 85 2.11 3.32 -1.85
C ALA A 85 1.18 2.16 -2.24
N GLN A 86 1.49 1.48 -3.35
CA GLN A 86 0.79 0.25 -3.75
C GLN A 86 1.01 -0.88 -2.73
N ARG A 87 2.27 -1.16 -2.34
CA ARG A 87 2.58 -2.21 -1.35
C ARG A 87 1.89 -1.96 0.00
N VAL A 88 1.82 -0.70 0.43
CA VAL A 88 1.12 -0.30 1.66
C VAL A 88 -0.38 -0.57 1.54
N GLU A 89 -1.00 -0.18 0.42
CA GLU A 89 -2.42 -0.47 0.21
C GLU A 89 -2.70 -1.97 0.20
N GLU A 90 -1.89 -2.76 -0.50
CA GLU A 90 -2.03 -4.22 -0.56
C GLU A 90 -1.94 -4.84 0.85
N THR A 91 -0.97 -4.40 1.65
CA THR A 91 -0.80 -4.84 3.05
C THR A 91 -2.04 -4.51 3.88
N ILE A 92 -2.57 -3.29 3.76
CA ILE A 92 -3.77 -2.88 4.49
C ILE A 92 -4.99 -3.69 4.04
N ARG A 93 -5.17 -3.86 2.74
CA ARG A 93 -6.31 -4.61 2.19
C ARG A 93 -6.27 -6.10 2.57
N ALA A 94 -5.08 -6.68 2.68
CA ALA A 94 -4.90 -8.06 3.12
C ALA A 94 -5.42 -8.31 4.55
N THR A 95 -5.53 -7.27 5.39
CA THR A 95 -6.14 -7.39 6.73
C THR A 95 -7.66 -7.59 6.69
N GLY A 96 -8.31 -7.28 5.56
CA GLY A 96 -9.77 -7.42 5.39
C GLY A 96 -10.60 -6.32 6.06
N VAL A 97 -9.99 -5.32 6.67
CA VAL A 97 -10.72 -4.22 7.33
C VAL A 97 -11.29 -3.23 6.31
N ALA A 98 -12.51 -2.74 6.57
CA ALA A 98 -13.15 -1.71 5.74
C ALA A 98 -12.72 -0.28 6.13
N GLN A 99 -12.20 -0.11 7.35
CA GLN A 99 -11.74 1.16 7.90
C GLN A 99 -10.42 0.95 8.62
N ILE A 100 -9.48 1.88 8.48
CA ILE A 100 -8.17 1.85 9.13
C ILE A 100 -7.85 3.22 9.72
N ASP A 101 -7.20 3.24 10.88
CA ASP A 101 -6.73 4.49 11.48
C ASP A 101 -5.54 5.06 10.70
N ALA A 102 -5.49 6.38 10.57
CA ALA A 102 -4.40 7.06 9.86
C ALA A 102 -3.02 6.77 10.48
N ASN A 103 -2.97 6.49 11.79
CA ASN A 103 -1.75 6.09 12.48
C ASN A 103 -1.24 4.73 11.98
N ASP A 104 -2.15 3.77 11.81
CA ASP A 104 -1.80 2.41 11.37
C ASP A 104 -1.31 2.40 9.92
N ILE A 105 -1.82 3.32 9.08
CA ILE A 105 -1.25 3.56 7.74
C ILE A 105 0.20 4.04 7.85
N GLY A 106 0.48 4.97 8.78
CA GLY A 106 1.83 5.44 9.06
C GLY A 106 2.78 4.30 9.45
N LEU A 107 2.31 3.41 10.33
CA LEU A 107 3.09 2.23 10.73
C LEU A 107 3.27 1.24 9.57
N ALA A 108 2.26 1.05 8.72
CA ALA A 108 2.33 0.18 7.54
C ALA A 108 3.30 0.68 6.46
N ILE A 109 3.62 1.98 6.44
CA ILE A 109 4.62 2.58 5.53
C ILE A 109 6.04 2.21 5.94
N LEU A 110 6.29 1.99 7.22
CA LEU A 110 7.65 1.83 7.76
C LEU A 110 8.42 0.66 7.15
N PRO A 111 7.87 -0.57 7.03
CA PRO A 111 8.60 -1.68 6.42
C PRO A 111 9.03 -1.43 4.96
N PRO A 112 8.13 -1.10 4.00
CA PRO A 112 8.56 -0.86 2.62
C PRO A 112 9.43 0.38 2.46
N LEU A 113 9.29 1.40 3.33
CA LEU A 113 10.17 2.56 3.31
C LEU A 113 11.59 2.24 3.79
N ARG A 114 11.73 1.33 4.77
CA ARG A 114 13.04 0.86 5.26
C ARG A 114 13.84 0.16 4.16
N GLU A 115 13.18 -0.71 3.41
CA GLU A 115 13.78 -1.39 2.25
C GLU A 115 14.17 -0.41 1.15
N LEU A 116 13.39 0.67 0.98
CA LEU A 116 13.62 1.66 -0.06
C LEU A 116 14.75 2.62 0.28
N ASP A 117 14.76 3.19 1.49
CA ASP A 117 15.80 4.11 1.97
C ASP A 117 15.78 4.22 3.50
N GLU A 118 16.83 3.70 4.15
CA GLU A 118 16.94 3.67 5.62
C GLU A 118 16.92 5.06 6.27
N VAL A 119 17.47 6.09 5.59
CA VAL A 119 17.51 7.46 6.12
C VAL A 119 16.11 8.10 6.06
N ALA A 120 15.38 7.92 4.96
CA ALA A 120 13.99 8.32 4.86
C ALA A 120 13.13 7.57 5.87
N TYR A 121 13.39 6.27 6.08
CA TYR A 121 12.77 5.49 7.13
C TYR A 121 12.99 6.11 8.52
N LEU A 122 14.24 6.40 8.92
CA LEU A 122 14.51 7.01 10.23
C LEU A 122 13.82 8.36 10.41
N ARG A 123 13.82 9.20 9.37
CA ARG A 123 13.09 10.50 9.38
C ARG A 123 11.60 10.30 9.56
N PHE A 124 11.00 9.33 8.86
CA PHE A 124 9.58 9.05 8.95
C PHE A 124 9.21 8.39 10.29
N ALA A 125 10.00 7.41 10.74
CA ALA A 125 9.84 6.71 12.02
C ALA A 125 9.85 7.67 13.20
N SER A 126 10.71 8.71 13.17
CA SER A 126 10.76 9.69 14.25
C SER A 126 9.41 10.36 14.56
N VAL A 127 8.53 10.51 13.56
CA VAL A 127 7.21 11.11 13.72
C VAL A 127 6.16 10.09 14.18
N TYR A 128 6.19 8.87 13.64
CA TYR A 128 5.13 7.87 13.84
C TYR A 128 5.41 6.88 14.97
N GLN A 129 6.66 6.74 15.40
CA GLN A 129 7.07 5.95 16.57
C GLN A 129 7.41 6.82 17.79
N ALA A 130 7.13 8.13 17.71
CA ALA A 130 7.35 9.09 18.78
C ALA A 130 8.79 9.07 19.33
N PHE A 131 9.78 9.28 18.45
CA PHE A 131 11.16 9.41 18.91
C PHE A 131 11.31 10.74 19.64
N ASP A 132 11.56 10.67 20.93
CA ASP A 132 11.68 11.84 21.81
C ASP A 132 13.12 12.04 22.31
N SER A 133 14.02 11.08 22.04
CA SER A 133 15.39 11.05 22.55
C SER A 133 16.42 10.61 21.50
N LEU A 134 17.70 10.88 21.76
CA LEU A 134 18.80 10.33 20.97
C LEU A 134 18.87 8.79 21.07
N ASP A 135 18.47 8.24 22.21
CA ASP A 135 18.48 6.79 22.48
C ASP A 135 17.51 6.04 21.55
N ASP A 136 16.39 6.68 21.17
CA ASP A 136 15.43 6.11 20.19
C ASP A 136 16.08 5.96 18.80
N PHE A 137 16.86 6.96 18.38
CA PHE A 137 17.63 6.89 17.15
C PHE A 137 18.73 5.84 17.23
N GLU A 138 19.46 5.76 18.34
CA GLU A 138 20.51 4.77 18.54
C GLU A 138 19.94 3.34 18.48
N SER A 139 18.79 3.11 19.11
CA SER A 139 18.08 1.84 19.08
C SER A 139 17.67 1.46 17.66
N ALA A 140 17.08 2.41 16.92
CA ALA A 140 16.68 2.19 15.52
C ALA A 140 17.88 1.90 14.60
N ILE A 141 18.99 2.62 14.77
CA ILE A 141 20.23 2.41 14.01
C ILE A 141 20.84 1.04 14.34
N THR A 142 20.82 0.66 15.61
CA THR A 142 21.35 -0.64 16.06
C THR A 142 20.56 -1.79 15.43
N LEU A 143 19.24 -1.68 15.37
CA LEU A 143 18.38 -2.64 14.67
C LEU A 143 18.75 -2.75 13.18
N LEU A 144 18.90 -1.62 12.48
CA LEU A 144 19.25 -1.60 11.05
C LEU A 144 20.62 -2.27 10.79
N ARG A 145 21.61 -2.00 11.64
CA ARG A 145 22.93 -2.64 11.53
C ARG A 145 22.84 -4.16 11.68
N PHE A 146 22.07 -4.63 12.66
CA PHE A 146 21.86 -6.05 12.88
C PHE A 146 21.13 -6.71 11.70
N GLU A 147 20.12 -6.05 11.13
CA GLU A 147 19.44 -6.54 9.92
C GLU A 147 20.39 -6.68 8.73
N HIS A 148 21.33 -5.73 8.56
CA HIS A 148 22.35 -5.77 7.50
C HIS A 148 23.35 -6.91 7.71
N GLU A 149 23.81 -7.14 8.94
CA GLU A 149 24.68 -8.27 9.28
C GLU A 149 24.01 -9.61 8.97
N GLN A 150 22.72 -9.76 9.31
CA GLN A 150 21.96 -10.96 8.96
C GLN A 150 21.78 -11.14 7.45
N ALA A 151 21.53 -10.05 6.72
CA ALA A 151 21.41 -10.12 5.26
C ALA A 151 22.74 -10.55 4.60
N ALA A 152 23.86 -10.04 5.11
CA ALA A 152 25.20 -10.44 4.66
C ALA A 152 25.48 -11.93 4.97
N ALA A 153 25.16 -12.39 6.18
CA ALA A 153 25.33 -13.78 6.58
C ALA A 153 24.51 -14.74 5.70
N ARG A 154 23.22 -14.45 5.48
CA ARG A 154 22.35 -15.24 4.59
C ARG A 154 22.86 -15.33 3.16
N THR A 155 23.49 -14.25 2.67
CA THR A 155 24.07 -14.21 1.32
C THR A 155 25.33 -15.08 1.24
N ALA A 156 26.16 -15.08 2.29
CA ALA A 156 27.35 -15.93 2.37
C ALA A 156 26.99 -17.42 2.43
N GLU A 157 25.97 -17.79 3.22
CA GLU A 157 25.49 -19.18 3.33
C GLU A 157 24.87 -19.68 2.01
N ALA A 158 24.09 -18.84 1.31
CA ALA A 158 23.49 -19.22 0.02
C ALA A 158 24.53 -19.45 -1.08
N GLY A 159 25.63 -18.69 -1.07
CA GLY A 159 26.73 -18.81 -2.03
C GLY A 159 27.55 -20.09 -1.90
N ASP A 160 27.60 -20.71 -0.71
CA ASP A 160 28.35 -21.94 -0.44
C ASP A 160 27.59 -23.22 -0.88
N THR A 161 26.30 -23.10 -1.20
CA THR A 161 25.44 -24.21 -1.66
C THR A 161 25.32 -24.36 -3.18
N ALA A 162 26.08 -23.60 -3.99
CA ALA A 162 26.05 -23.75 -5.44
C ALA A 162 26.64 -25.13 -5.83
N PRO A 163 25.86 -26.05 -6.45
CA PRO A 163 26.37 -27.36 -6.81
C PRO A 163 27.44 -27.19 -7.88
N ALA A 164 28.63 -27.72 -7.62
CA ALA A 164 29.68 -27.87 -8.61
C ALA A 164 29.07 -28.63 -9.81
N ALA A 165 28.89 -27.94 -10.92
CA ALA A 165 28.45 -28.54 -12.17
C ALA A 165 29.47 -29.63 -12.54
N ALA A 166 29.02 -30.89 -12.48
CA ALA A 166 29.80 -32.04 -12.90
C ALA A 166 29.87 -32.06 -14.44
N ASP A 167 31.11 -32.14 -14.93
CA ASP A 167 31.52 -32.36 -16.32
C ASP A 167 31.05 -33.73 -16.86
#